data_AF-A0A1W9VIB5-F1
#
_entry.id   AF-A0A1W9VIB5-F1
#
_cell.length_a   1.000
_cell.length_b   1.000
_cell.length_c   1.000
_cell.angle_alpha   90.00
_cell.angle_beta   90.00
_cell.angle_gamma   90.00
#
_symmetry.space_group_name_H-M   'P 1'
#
loop_
_entity.id
_entity.type
_entity.pdbx_description
1 polymer ?
#
loop_
_entity_poly.entity_id
_entity_poly.type
_entity_poly.pdbx_seq_one_letter_code
_entity_poly.pdbx_strand_id
1 'polypeptide(L)'
;MATLNQKNLFEWLWKFLLALIFLALPLVPVTAAPLKSPAALYIDPENKTLNVDDSAFTFHLRIQDVNDMGAFGARLTYDPALIDVNVLVLTNFLESTGRQASIIEQSGNGYVEFSAYTMGSEPGASGNGALAQITVTPKSPGVTTLNLSNILITKPLGDSISYTSSNSQITITETELPGDCNADQTVNEADITTLIEVIFQHITGNAGCDANQDNQVDAADITCTTLIYFNGAGACGN
;
A
#
# COMPACT_ATOMS: atom_id res chain seq x y z
N MET A 1 -10.05 92.11 -7.92
CA MET A 1 -9.48 91.50 -9.14
C MET A 1 -8.21 90.79 -8.71
N ALA A 2 -8.31 89.52 -8.31
CA ALA A 2 -7.18 88.75 -7.75
C ALA A 2 -6.55 87.92 -8.86
N THR A 3 -5.30 88.21 -9.20
CA THR A 3 -4.50 87.49 -10.19
C THR A 3 -4.08 86.13 -9.63
N LEU A 4 -4.70 85.05 -10.10
CA LEU A 4 -4.26 83.69 -9.79
C LEU A 4 -2.87 83.42 -10.43
N ASN A 5 -1.93 83.01 -9.58
CA ASN A 5 -0.56 82.69 -9.93
C ASN A 5 -0.50 81.37 -10.74
N GLN A 6 -0.14 81.47 -12.03
CA GLN A 6 -0.13 80.35 -12.98
C GLN A 6 0.82 79.21 -12.60
N LYS A 7 1.85 79.44 -11.78
CA LYS A 7 2.77 78.38 -11.34
C LYS A 7 2.13 77.34 -10.41
N ASN A 8 1.10 77.73 -9.66
CA ASN A 8 0.41 76.81 -8.75
C ASN A 8 -0.65 75.95 -9.44
N LEU A 9 -1.17 76.37 -10.60
CA LEU A 9 -2.13 75.58 -11.37
C LEU A 9 -1.48 74.33 -11.97
N PHE A 10 -0.24 74.41 -12.46
CA PHE A 10 0.44 73.30 -13.13
C PHE A 10 0.84 72.16 -12.15
N GLU A 11 1.30 72.54 -10.94
CA GLU A 11 1.61 71.60 -9.85
C GLU A 11 0.36 70.88 -9.32
N TRP A 12 -0.78 71.58 -9.24
CA TRP A 12 -2.05 70.99 -8.84
C TRP A 12 -2.61 70.06 -9.92
N LEU A 13 -2.50 70.43 -11.20
CA LEU A 13 -2.99 69.63 -12.31
C LEU A 13 -2.24 68.29 -12.46
N TRP A 14 -0.92 68.26 -12.27
CA TRP A 14 -0.14 67.01 -12.31
C TRP A 14 -0.40 66.11 -11.09
N LYS A 15 -0.56 66.68 -9.89
CA LYS A 15 -0.86 65.90 -8.66
C LYS A 15 -2.28 65.32 -8.70
N PHE A 16 -3.23 66.02 -9.32
CA PHE A 16 -4.57 65.48 -9.59
C PHE A 16 -4.58 64.43 -10.70
N LEU A 17 -3.75 64.57 -11.75
CA LEU A 17 -3.65 63.56 -12.81
C LEU A 17 -3.06 62.23 -12.31
N LEU A 18 -2.07 62.27 -11.41
CA LEU A 18 -1.47 61.09 -10.77
C LEU A 18 -2.41 60.41 -9.75
N ALA A 19 -3.24 61.18 -9.04
CA ALA A 19 -4.22 60.63 -8.10
C ALA A 19 -5.41 59.92 -8.79
N LEU A 20 -5.75 60.31 -10.02
CA LEU A 20 -6.82 59.69 -10.81
C LEU A 20 -6.41 58.39 -11.51
N ILE A 21 -5.12 58.17 -11.77
CA ILE A 21 -4.61 56.93 -12.39
C ILE A 21 -4.56 55.75 -11.40
N PHE A 22 -4.50 56.03 -10.09
CA PHE A 22 -4.53 54.99 -9.05
C PHE A 22 -5.95 54.56 -8.60
N LEU A 23 -7.00 55.28 -9.00
CA LEU A 23 -8.38 55.03 -8.54
C LEU A 23 -9.25 54.20 -9.50
N ALA A 24 -8.65 53.67 -10.58
CA ALA A 24 -9.35 52.91 -11.61
C ALA A 24 -8.65 51.59 -11.98
N LEU A 25 -8.00 50.92 -11.02
CA LEU A 25 -7.65 49.51 -11.24
C LEU A 25 -8.94 48.68 -11.15
N PRO A 26 -9.35 47.97 -12.22
CA PRO A 26 -10.43 47.00 -12.10
C PRO A 26 -10.02 45.94 -11.07
N LEU A 27 -10.89 45.68 -10.10
CA LEU A 27 -10.82 44.49 -9.25
C LEU A 27 -10.97 43.27 -10.16
N VAL A 28 -9.84 42.75 -10.64
CA VAL A 28 -9.83 41.46 -11.33
C VAL A 28 -10.17 40.44 -10.24
N PRO A 29 -11.30 39.71 -10.34
CA PRO A 29 -11.57 38.64 -9.41
C PRO A 29 -10.39 37.66 -9.51
N VAL A 30 -9.61 37.54 -8.43
CA VAL A 30 -8.61 36.49 -8.31
C VAL A 30 -9.39 35.20 -8.17
N THR A 31 -9.70 34.56 -9.30
CA THR A 31 -10.17 33.18 -9.29
C THR A 31 -9.02 32.35 -8.78
N ALA A 32 -9.14 31.87 -7.53
CA ALA A 32 -8.25 30.85 -7.02
C ALA A 32 -8.26 29.69 -8.01
N ALA A 33 -7.10 29.37 -8.58
CA ALA A 33 -6.97 28.16 -9.38
C ALA A 33 -7.43 26.98 -8.50
N PRO A 34 -8.20 26.01 -9.04
CA PRO A 34 -8.54 24.83 -8.28
C PRO A 34 -7.24 24.21 -7.76
N LEU A 35 -7.16 23.98 -6.45
CA LEU A 35 -6.04 23.24 -5.87
C LEU A 35 -6.01 21.88 -6.56
N LYS A 36 -4.95 21.63 -7.33
CA LYS A 36 -4.70 20.32 -7.91
C LYS A 36 -4.50 19.35 -6.74
N SER A 37 -5.41 18.38 -6.59
CA SER A 37 -5.24 17.33 -5.58
C SER A 37 -3.90 16.64 -5.79
N PRO A 38 -3.13 16.35 -4.73
CA PRO A 38 -1.91 15.56 -4.87
C PRO A 38 -2.27 14.16 -5.41
N ALA A 39 -1.35 13.56 -6.17
CA ALA A 39 -1.51 12.18 -6.60
C ALA A 39 -1.49 11.26 -5.36
N ALA A 40 -2.16 10.10 -5.42
CA ALA A 40 -2.14 9.14 -4.32
C ALA A 40 -1.41 7.85 -4.72
N LEU A 41 -0.29 7.55 -4.05
CA LEU A 41 0.50 6.34 -4.25
C LEU A 41 0.16 5.32 -3.14
N TYR A 42 -0.24 4.11 -3.47
CA TYR A 42 -0.66 3.15 -2.45
C TYR A 42 -0.40 1.71 -2.88
N ILE A 43 -0.36 0.81 -1.91
CA ILE A 43 -0.26 -0.63 -2.15
C ILE A 43 -1.66 -1.23 -1.98
N ASP A 44 -2.10 -1.98 -3.00
CA ASP A 44 -3.40 -2.64 -3.05
C ASP A 44 -3.24 -4.16 -2.93
N PRO A 45 -3.99 -4.82 -2.02
CA PRO A 45 -4.91 -4.24 -1.03
C PRO A 45 -4.18 -3.57 0.15
N GLU A 46 -4.87 -2.64 0.83
CA GLU A 46 -4.37 -1.96 2.04
C GLU A 46 -4.20 -2.93 3.22
N ASN A 47 -5.05 -3.95 3.29
CA ASN A 47 -4.97 -5.00 4.31
C ASN A 47 -5.10 -6.37 3.64
N LYS A 48 -4.24 -7.30 4.03
CA LYS A 48 -4.28 -8.67 3.51
C LYS A 48 -3.99 -9.68 4.61
N THR A 49 -4.84 -10.69 4.72
CA THR A 49 -4.52 -11.91 5.46
C THR A 49 -3.97 -12.97 4.50
N LEU A 50 -2.84 -13.56 4.85
CA LEU A 50 -2.19 -14.68 4.17
C LEU A 50 -2.01 -15.83 5.15
N ASN A 51 -1.91 -17.04 4.62
CA ASN A 51 -1.49 -18.21 5.39
C ASN A 51 0.01 -18.46 5.17
N VAL A 52 0.72 -18.98 6.17
CA VAL A 52 2.13 -19.38 6.06
C VAL A 52 2.37 -20.39 4.92
N ASP A 53 1.38 -21.20 4.59
CA ASP A 53 1.42 -22.19 3.51
C ASP A 53 1.07 -21.62 2.12
N ASP A 54 0.71 -20.33 2.03
CA ASP A 54 0.46 -19.69 0.74
C ASP A 54 1.74 -19.62 -0.09
N SER A 55 1.69 -20.13 -1.32
CA SER A 55 2.86 -20.10 -2.22
C SER A 55 3.38 -18.70 -2.54
N ALA A 56 2.48 -17.75 -2.84
CA ALA A 56 2.76 -16.32 -2.98
C ALA A 56 1.45 -15.52 -3.14
N PHE A 57 1.52 -14.22 -2.89
CA PHE A 57 0.47 -13.25 -3.23
C PHE A 57 1.05 -12.02 -3.92
N THR A 58 0.33 -11.49 -4.91
CA THR A 58 0.77 -10.33 -5.70
C THR A 58 0.01 -9.06 -5.28
N PHE A 59 0.72 -8.15 -4.65
CA PHE A 59 0.26 -6.78 -4.39
C PHE A 59 0.50 -5.90 -5.61
N HIS A 60 -0.26 -4.81 -5.71
CA HIS A 60 -0.06 -3.81 -6.75
C HIS A 60 0.31 -2.47 -6.11
N LEU A 61 1.45 -1.92 -6.50
CA LEU A 61 1.73 -0.50 -6.29
C LEU A 61 0.89 0.29 -7.28
N ARG A 62 0.05 1.21 -6.82
CA ARG A 62 -0.92 1.95 -7.64
C ARG A 62 -0.77 3.45 -7.44
N ILE A 63 -1.14 4.19 -8.48
CA ILE A 63 -1.19 5.64 -8.49
C ILE A 63 -2.61 6.10 -8.86
N GLN A 64 -3.07 7.18 -8.25
CA GLN A 64 -4.31 7.88 -8.57
C GLN A 64 -4.09 9.36 -8.79
N ASP A 65 -4.91 9.94 -9.67
CA ASP A 65 -4.98 11.37 -9.99
C ASP A 65 -3.63 11.99 -10.35
N VAL A 66 -2.73 11.20 -10.94
CA VAL A 66 -1.44 11.69 -11.41
C VAL A 66 -1.64 12.42 -12.74
N ASN A 67 -0.80 13.41 -13.00
CA ASN A 67 -0.83 14.14 -14.25
C ASN A 67 0.59 14.35 -14.73
N ASP A 68 0.84 13.86 -15.95
CA ASP A 68 2.09 13.94 -16.69
C ASP A 68 3.25 13.22 -15.98
N MET A 69 3.03 12.00 -15.52
CA MET A 69 4.02 11.18 -14.81
C MET A 69 5.04 10.57 -15.78
N GLY A 70 6.32 10.83 -15.55
CA GLY A 70 7.42 10.31 -16.36
C GLY A 70 8.36 9.34 -15.62
N ALA A 71 8.43 9.42 -14.29
CA ALA A 71 9.22 8.52 -13.47
C ALA A 71 8.67 8.42 -12.04
N PHE A 72 9.00 7.32 -11.36
CA PHE A 72 8.87 7.19 -9.91
C PHE A 72 9.98 6.34 -9.32
N GLY A 73 10.25 6.54 -8.04
CA GLY A 73 11.07 5.64 -7.25
C GLY A 73 10.57 5.61 -5.81
N ALA A 74 10.83 4.51 -5.13
CA ALA A 74 10.56 4.36 -3.71
C ALA A 74 11.44 3.25 -3.13
N ARG A 75 11.56 3.28 -1.79
CA ARG A 75 12.05 2.16 -1.01
C ARG A 75 10.87 1.49 -0.32
N LEU A 76 10.67 0.22 -0.64
CA LEU A 76 9.78 -0.68 0.06
C LEU A 76 10.55 -1.37 1.19
N THR A 77 10.03 -1.31 2.42
CA THR A 77 10.58 -2.04 3.57
C THR A 77 9.56 -3.00 4.15
N TYR A 78 10.04 -4.09 4.74
CA TYR A 78 9.24 -5.17 5.31
C TYR A 78 10.04 -5.94 6.36
N ASP A 79 9.37 -6.82 7.12
CA ASP A 79 10.05 -7.74 8.04
C ASP A 79 10.47 -9.03 7.30
N PRO A 80 11.78 -9.25 7.06
CA PRO A 80 12.27 -10.42 6.33
C PRO A 80 12.20 -11.73 7.14
N ALA A 81 11.89 -11.67 8.45
CA ALA A 81 11.59 -12.86 9.24
C ALA A 81 10.18 -13.40 8.94
N LEU A 82 9.25 -12.52 8.53
CA LEU A 82 7.84 -12.85 8.31
C LEU A 82 7.51 -13.10 6.85
N ILE A 83 8.14 -12.36 5.91
CA ILE A 83 7.90 -12.50 4.47
C ILE A 83 9.17 -12.40 3.63
N ASP A 84 9.15 -12.99 2.44
CA ASP A 84 10.10 -12.72 1.36
C ASP A 84 9.41 -11.90 0.24
N VAL A 85 10.18 -11.01 -0.40
CA VAL A 85 9.73 -10.17 -1.52
C VAL A 85 10.66 -10.43 -2.69
N ASN A 86 10.13 -11.05 -3.76
CA ASN A 86 11.00 -11.71 -4.75
C ASN A 86 10.97 -11.07 -6.14
N VAL A 87 9.86 -10.42 -6.50
CA VAL A 87 9.65 -9.96 -7.87
C VAL A 87 8.94 -8.63 -7.85
N LEU A 88 9.54 -7.64 -8.53
CA LEU A 88 8.91 -6.38 -8.85
C LEU A 88 8.83 -6.23 -10.38
N VAL A 89 7.61 -6.25 -10.92
CA VAL A 89 7.37 -6.16 -12.36
C VAL A 89 6.63 -4.88 -12.68
N LEU A 90 7.21 -4.03 -13.52
CA LEU A 90 6.54 -2.83 -14.01
C LEU A 90 5.33 -3.20 -14.86
N THR A 91 4.24 -2.46 -14.69
CA THR A 91 3.06 -2.56 -15.55
C THR A 91 3.07 -1.48 -16.63
N ASN A 92 2.14 -1.56 -17.57
CA ASN A 92 2.15 -0.75 -18.79
C ASN A 92 1.70 0.71 -18.57
N PHE A 93 1.41 1.15 -17.34
CA PHE A 93 0.86 2.50 -17.09
C PHE A 93 1.78 3.61 -17.58
N LEU A 94 3.08 3.53 -17.28
CA LEU A 94 4.07 4.51 -17.74
C LEU A 94 4.25 4.53 -19.27
N GLU A 95 3.87 3.45 -19.94
CA GLU A 95 3.97 3.30 -21.40
C GLU A 95 2.67 3.64 -22.13
N SER A 96 1.61 4.01 -21.39
CA SER A 96 0.27 4.27 -21.92
C SER A 96 0.18 5.39 -22.96
N THR A 97 1.19 6.27 -22.99
CA THR A 97 1.30 7.37 -23.96
C THR A 97 2.24 7.06 -25.13
N GLY A 98 2.82 5.86 -25.19
CA GLY A 98 3.82 5.48 -26.19
C GLY A 98 5.26 5.77 -25.81
N ARG A 99 5.51 6.24 -24.57
CA ARG A 99 6.86 6.28 -23.99
C ARG A 99 7.33 4.86 -23.67
N GLN A 100 8.65 4.64 -23.63
CA GLN A 100 9.24 3.36 -23.24
C GLN A 100 9.70 3.43 -21.79
N ALA A 101 9.29 2.47 -20.97
CA ALA A 101 9.64 2.46 -19.55
C ALA A 101 10.78 1.48 -19.27
N SER A 102 11.58 1.81 -18.26
CA SER A 102 12.61 0.92 -17.72
C SER A 102 12.62 1.04 -16.21
N ILE A 103 13.00 -0.05 -15.54
CA ILE A 103 13.08 -0.12 -14.09
C ILE A 103 14.47 -0.56 -13.67
N ILE A 104 14.96 0.05 -12.60
CA ILE A 104 16.19 -0.31 -11.91
C ILE A 104 15.78 -0.67 -10.49
N GLU A 105 16.29 -1.77 -9.98
CA GLU A 105 16.03 -2.23 -8.62
C GLU A 105 17.31 -2.66 -7.92
N GLN A 106 17.32 -2.49 -6.60
CA GLN A 106 18.31 -3.00 -5.68
C GLN A 106 17.58 -3.55 -4.45
N SER A 107 17.82 -4.81 -4.15
CA SER A 107 17.27 -5.47 -2.96
C SER A 107 18.34 -5.71 -1.89
N GLY A 108 17.88 -5.83 -0.65
CA GLY A 108 18.66 -6.25 0.50
C GLY A 108 17.76 -6.92 1.54
N ASN A 109 18.31 -7.27 2.69
CA ASN A 109 17.51 -7.91 3.73
C ASN A 109 16.47 -6.91 4.30
N GLY A 110 15.19 -7.20 4.11
CA GLY A 110 14.06 -6.37 4.58
C GLY A 110 13.78 -5.12 3.76
N TYR A 111 14.34 -4.99 2.55
CA TYR A 111 13.98 -3.89 1.65
C TYR A 111 14.21 -4.16 0.16
N VAL A 112 13.42 -3.46 -0.67
CA VAL A 112 13.63 -3.30 -2.11
C VAL A 112 13.57 -1.81 -2.44
N GLU A 113 14.62 -1.27 -3.04
CA GLU A 113 14.65 0.08 -3.58
C GLU A 113 14.55 0.00 -5.10
N PHE A 114 13.59 0.72 -5.68
CA PHE A 114 13.33 0.67 -7.11
C PHE A 114 13.08 2.07 -7.67
N SER A 115 13.40 2.23 -8.95
CA SER A 115 13.12 3.44 -9.71
C SER A 115 12.80 3.08 -11.14
N ALA A 116 11.65 3.56 -11.63
CA ALA A 116 11.25 3.44 -13.02
C ALA A 116 11.22 4.81 -13.68
N TYR A 117 11.68 4.88 -14.92
CA TYR A 117 11.74 6.09 -15.72
C TYR A 117 11.32 5.79 -17.16
N THR A 118 10.94 6.84 -17.89
CA THR A 118 10.48 6.71 -19.27
C THR A 118 11.29 7.53 -20.26
N MET A 119 11.53 6.96 -21.43
CA MET A 119 12.16 7.63 -22.58
C MET A 119 11.13 7.90 -23.67
N GLY A 120 11.27 9.04 -24.37
CA GLY A 120 10.37 9.46 -25.45
C GLY A 120 10.03 10.95 -25.40
N SER A 121 9.33 11.43 -26.43
CA SER A 121 8.86 12.83 -26.56
C SER A 121 7.41 13.05 -26.16
N GLU A 122 6.62 11.98 -26.05
CA GLU A 122 5.20 12.05 -25.70
C GLU A 122 4.98 12.53 -24.26
N PRO A 123 3.82 13.09 -23.90
CA PRO A 123 3.50 13.42 -22.50
C PRO A 123 3.63 12.21 -21.58
N GLY A 124 3.87 12.45 -20.29
CA GLY A 124 3.82 11.45 -19.24
C GLY A 124 2.40 10.91 -19.01
N ALA A 125 2.32 9.74 -18.38
CA ALA A 125 1.06 9.08 -18.07
C ALA A 125 0.21 9.90 -17.09
N SER A 126 -1.10 9.88 -17.26
CA SER A 126 -2.05 10.62 -16.41
C SER A 126 -3.24 9.75 -16.03
N GLY A 127 -3.88 10.08 -14.91
CA GLY A 127 -5.02 9.35 -14.37
C GLY A 127 -4.61 8.31 -13.33
N ASN A 128 -5.24 7.13 -13.40
CA ASN A 128 -5.14 6.08 -12.41
C ASN A 128 -4.55 4.81 -13.03
N GLY A 129 -3.70 4.10 -12.29
CA GLY A 129 -3.15 2.84 -12.78
C GLY A 129 -2.33 2.07 -11.76
N ALA A 130 -2.10 0.79 -12.05
CA ALA A 130 -1.02 0.08 -11.41
C ALA A 130 0.31 0.60 -11.96
N LEU A 131 1.34 0.63 -11.13
CA LEU A 131 2.70 0.98 -11.50
C LEU A 131 3.55 -0.28 -11.57
N ALA A 132 3.51 -1.08 -10.51
CA ALA A 132 4.27 -2.33 -10.41
C ALA A 132 3.48 -3.41 -9.66
N GLN A 133 3.81 -4.67 -9.94
CA GLN A 133 3.38 -5.85 -9.21
C GLN A 133 4.49 -6.24 -8.23
N ILE A 134 4.13 -6.51 -6.98
CA ILE A 134 5.04 -6.88 -5.89
C ILE A 134 4.62 -8.28 -5.41
N THR A 135 5.47 -9.27 -5.63
CA THR A 135 5.19 -10.65 -5.20
C THR A 135 5.78 -10.92 -3.82
N VAL A 136 4.92 -11.34 -2.90
CA VAL A 136 5.22 -11.63 -1.50
C VAL A 136 4.98 -13.11 -1.21
N THR A 137 5.91 -13.76 -0.51
CA THR A 137 5.76 -15.13 0.01
C THR A 137 5.83 -15.10 1.54
N PRO A 138 4.80 -15.58 2.25
CA PRO A 138 4.82 -15.74 3.71
C PRO A 138 5.89 -16.74 4.19
N LYS A 139 6.40 -16.55 5.40
CA LYS A 139 7.42 -17.41 6.03
C LYS A 139 7.09 -17.83 7.44
N SER A 140 6.51 -16.92 8.21
CA SER A 140 6.22 -17.13 9.62
C SER A 140 5.01 -16.27 10.03
N PRO A 141 4.21 -16.72 11.00
CA PRO A 141 3.04 -15.99 11.45
C PRO A 141 3.40 -14.68 12.11
N GLY A 142 2.50 -13.72 12.01
CA GLY A 142 2.69 -12.41 12.60
C GLY A 142 2.06 -11.32 11.75
N VAL A 143 2.37 -10.08 12.11
CA VAL A 143 1.88 -8.90 11.39
C VAL A 143 3.08 -8.13 10.88
N THR A 144 3.11 -7.88 9.57
CA THR A 144 4.13 -7.04 8.93
C THR A 144 3.47 -5.95 8.09
N THR A 145 4.25 -4.97 7.67
CA THR A 145 3.77 -3.86 6.84
C THR A 145 4.71 -3.70 5.65
N LEU A 146 4.13 -3.62 4.47
CA LEU A 146 4.79 -3.14 3.26
C LEU A 146 4.84 -1.62 3.32
N ASN A 147 5.98 -1.07 3.79
CA ASN A 147 6.13 0.37 4.03
C ASN A 147 6.86 1.07 2.87
N LEU A 148 6.23 2.09 2.30
CA LEU A 148 6.81 2.95 1.28
C LEU A 148 7.51 4.15 1.92
N SER A 149 8.76 4.35 1.54
CA SER A 149 9.61 5.47 1.98
C SER A 149 10.47 5.97 0.82
N ASN A 150 11.17 7.10 0.99
CA ASN A 150 12.02 7.70 -0.04
C ASN A 150 11.32 7.86 -1.40
N ILE A 151 10.04 8.23 -1.37
CA ILE A 151 9.22 8.30 -2.58
C ILE A 151 9.58 9.54 -3.39
N LEU A 152 9.83 9.35 -4.67
CA LEU A 152 9.99 10.38 -5.67
C LEU A 152 9.04 10.10 -6.83
N ILE A 153 8.25 11.09 -7.24
CA ILE A 153 7.40 11.02 -8.44
C ILE A 153 7.68 12.27 -9.25
N THR A 154 7.99 12.12 -10.53
CA THR A 154 8.35 13.25 -11.40
C THR A 154 7.66 13.19 -12.75
N LYS A 155 7.61 14.35 -13.39
CA LYS A 155 7.30 14.48 -14.81
C LYS A 155 8.45 14.03 -15.70
N PRO A 156 8.23 13.84 -17.02
CA PRO A 156 9.29 13.48 -17.97
C PRO A 156 10.54 14.37 -17.92
N LEU A 157 10.38 15.66 -17.59
CA LEU A 157 11.49 16.62 -17.52
C LEU A 157 12.09 16.78 -16.11
N GLY A 158 11.65 15.97 -15.14
CA GLY A 158 12.21 15.94 -13.79
C GLY A 158 11.46 16.78 -12.75
N ASP A 159 10.48 17.58 -13.13
CA ASP A 159 9.65 18.34 -12.18
C ASP A 159 8.95 17.38 -11.21
N SER A 160 9.03 17.65 -9.91
CA SER A 160 8.37 16.82 -8.89
C SER A 160 6.84 16.95 -8.94
N ILE A 161 6.16 15.83 -8.69
CA ILE A 161 4.72 15.75 -8.53
C ILE A 161 4.41 15.59 -7.04
N SER A 162 3.58 16.48 -6.48
CA SER A 162 3.09 16.32 -5.10
C SER A 162 2.23 15.07 -4.96
N TYR A 163 2.45 14.32 -3.89
CA TYR A 163 1.76 13.07 -3.63
C TYR A 163 1.37 12.90 -2.17
N THR A 164 0.47 11.96 -1.95
CA THR A 164 0.22 11.29 -0.66
C THR A 164 0.57 9.81 -0.82
N SER A 165 0.87 9.12 0.28
CA SER A 165 1.15 7.69 0.24
C SER A 165 0.49 6.90 1.35
N SER A 166 0.13 5.65 1.05
CA SER A 166 -0.31 4.67 2.06
C SER A 166 0.39 3.33 1.87
N ASN A 167 0.55 2.65 3.01
CA ASN A 167 1.22 1.36 3.11
C ASN A 167 0.21 0.22 3.02
N SER A 168 0.67 -1.03 3.05
CA SER A 168 -0.20 -2.20 3.20
C SER A 168 0.18 -3.00 4.44
N GLN A 169 -0.81 -3.40 5.24
CA GLN A 169 -0.64 -4.31 6.37
C GLN A 169 -0.91 -5.76 5.94
N ILE A 170 -0.02 -6.66 6.32
CA ILE A 170 -0.14 -8.09 6.07
C ILE A 170 -0.23 -8.80 7.41
N THR A 171 -1.30 -9.57 7.60
CA THR A 171 -1.43 -10.52 8.71
C THR A 171 -1.17 -11.91 8.17
N ILE A 172 -0.26 -12.65 8.79
CA ILE A 172 0.11 -14.01 8.40
C ILE A 172 -0.37 -14.94 9.50
N THR A 173 -1.21 -15.90 9.14
CA THR A 173 -1.75 -16.91 10.05
C THR A 173 -1.07 -18.26 9.80
N GLU A 174 -1.03 -19.11 10.82
CA GLU A 174 -0.76 -20.54 10.60
C GLU A 174 -1.99 -21.21 10.03
N THR A 175 -1.78 -22.32 9.33
CA THR A 175 -2.86 -23.26 9.05
C THR A 175 -3.25 -23.92 10.36
N GLU A 176 -4.52 -23.78 10.73
CA GLU A 176 -5.09 -24.62 11.77
C GLU A 176 -5.07 -26.06 11.27
N LEU A 177 -4.37 -26.94 11.98
CA LEU A 177 -4.36 -28.37 11.73
C LEU A 177 -5.44 -29.01 12.59
N PRO A 178 -6.56 -29.49 12.01
CA PRO A 178 -7.56 -30.20 12.80
C PRO A 178 -6.93 -31.43 13.45
N GLY A 179 -7.09 -31.56 14.76
CA GLY A 179 -6.47 -32.59 15.58
C GLY A 179 -5.17 -32.18 16.28
N ASP A 180 -4.53 -31.04 15.94
CA ASP A 180 -3.34 -30.52 16.63
C ASP A 180 -3.75 -29.64 17.83
N CYS A 181 -4.24 -30.29 18.88
CA CYS A 181 -4.78 -29.62 20.06
C CYS A 181 -3.68 -29.04 20.97
N ASN A 182 -2.43 -29.49 20.85
CA ASN A 182 -1.30 -28.96 21.62
C ASN A 182 -0.50 -27.86 20.90
N ALA A 183 -0.82 -27.55 19.64
CA ALA A 183 -0.16 -26.56 18.77
C ALA A 183 1.34 -26.84 18.52
N ASP A 184 1.71 -28.11 18.39
CA ASP A 184 3.08 -28.52 18.05
C ASP A 184 3.30 -28.75 16.55
N GLN A 185 2.28 -28.47 15.74
CA GLN A 185 2.22 -28.65 14.28
C GLN A 185 2.23 -30.11 13.82
N THR A 186 1.98 -31.06 14.73
CA THR A 186 1.86 -32.47 14.40
C THR A 186 0.65 -33.08 15.09
N VAL A 187 -0.09 -33.94 14.40
CA VAL A 187 -1.19 -34.68 15.03
C VAL A 187 -0.67 -36.02 15.53
N ASN A 188 -0.56 -36.17 16.85
CA ASN A 188 -0.02 -37.33 17.54
C ASN A 188 -0.75 -37.64 18.88
N GLU A 189 -0.19 -38.53 19.70
CA GLU A 189 -0.78 -38.96 20.97
C GLU A 189 -0.87 -37.85 22.04
N ALA A 190 0.02 -36.86 21.98
CA ALA A 190 0.01 -35.70 22.87
C ALA A 190 -1.21 -34.80 22.64
N ASP A 191 -1.74 -34.75 21.41
CA ASP A 191 -2.96 -34.02 21.10
C ASP A 191 -4.18 -34.63 21.75
N ILE A 192 -4.29 -35.95 21.74
CA ILE A 192 -5.39 -36.65 22.42
C ILE A 192 -5.35 -36.35 23.92
N THR A 193 -4.16 -36.32 24.51
CA THR A 193 -3.99 -35.99 25.93
C THR A 193 -4.44 -34.56 26.22
N THR A 194 -3.97 -33.61 25.42
CA THR A 194 -4.32 -32.18 25.56
C THR A 194 -5.81 -31.95 25.34
N LEU A 195 -6.39 -32.59 24.33
CA LEU A 195 -7.81 -32.53 24.02
C LEU A 195 -8.68 -33.04 25.17
N ILE A 196 -8.28 -34.13 25.83
CA ILE A 196 -8.94 -34.61 27.03
C ILE A 196 -8.89 -33.56 28.15
N GLU A 197 -7.74 -32.91 28.37
CA GLU A 197 -7.62 -31.83 29.36
C GLU A 197 -8.53 -30.63 29.03
N VAL A 198 -8.66 -30.28 27.75
CA VAL A 198 -9.57 -29.23 27.26
C VAL A 198 -11.04 -29.60 27.50
N ILE A 199 -11.46 -30.82 27.13
CA ILE A 199 -12.85 -31.29 27.31
C ILE A 199 -13.25 -31.30 28.79
N PHE A 200 -12.34 -31.69 29.68
CA PHE A 200 -12.56 -31.64 31.13
C PHE A 200 -12.36 -30.23 31.73
N GLN A 201 -12.18 -29.19 30.91
CA GLN A 201 -12.03 -27.78 31.31
C GLN A 201 -10.84 -27.51 32.23
N HIS A 202 -9.78 -28.32 32.14
CA HIS A 202 -8.54 -28.09 32.88
C HIS A 202 -7.69 -26.99 32.24
N ILE A 203 -7.78 -26.84 30.92
CA ILE A 203 -7.07 -25.83 30.12
C ILE A 203 -7.98 -25.29 29.00
N THR A 204 -7.59 -24.16 28.42
CA THR A 204 -8.21 -23.61 27.21
C THR A 204 -7.53 -24.21 25.98
N GLY A 205 -8.30 -24.79 25.07
CA GLY A 205 -7.79 -25.35 23.82
C GLY A 205 -7.51 -24.31 22.74
N ASN A 206 -6.85 -24.74 21.67
CA ASN A 206 -6.70 -23.99 20.43
C ASN A 206 -7.79 -24.43 19.41
N ALA A 207 -7.77 -23.88 18.20
CA ALA A 207 -8.71 -24.25 17.15
C ALA A 207 -8.52 -25.68 16.60
N GLY A 208 -7.29 -26.23 16.67
CA GLY A 208 -7.00 -27.63 16.33
C GLY A 208 -7.65 -28.65 17.26
N CYS A 209 -8.13 -28.25 18.44
CA CYS A 209 -8.90 -29.12 19.34
C CYS A 209 -10.30 -29.46 18.81
N ASP A 210 -10.89 -28.62 17.95
CA ASP A 210 -12.11 -28.91 17.20
C ASP A 210 -11.71 -29.66 15.92
N ALA A 211 -11.31 -30.91 16.10
CA ALA A 211 -10.74 -31.73 15.04
C ALA A 211 -11.79 -32.05 13.97
N ASN A 212 -13.06 -32.23 14.35
CA ASN A 212 -14.14 -32.54 13.41
C ASN A 212 -14.78 -31.29 12.77
N GLN A 213 -14.36 -30.09 13.22
CA GLN A 213 -14.77 -28.79 12.73
C GLN A 213 -16.28 -28.52 12.88
N ASP A 214 -16.89 -29.05 13.95
CA ASP A 214 -18.32 -28.87 14.24
C ASP A 214 -18.60 -27.66 15.17
N ASN A 215 -17.55 -26.91 15.55
CA ASN A 215 -17.55 -25.79 16.50
C ASN A 215 -17.85 -26.18 17.94
N GLN A 216 -17.74 -27.46 18.28
CA GLN A 216 -17.76 -27.96 19.64
C GLN A 216 -16.49 -28.75 19.89
N VAL A 217 -15.94 -28.65 21.10
CA VAL A 217 -14.80 -29.47 21.52
C VAL A 217 -15.34 -30.52 22.49
N ASP A 218 -15.56 -31.74 21.98
CA ASP A 218 -16.12 -32.86 22.72
C ASP A 218 -15.50 -34.23 22.34
N ALA A 219 -16.13 -35.33 22.76
CA ALA A 219 -15.59 -36.67 22.52
C ALA A 219 -15.54 -37.07 21.04
N ALA A 220 -16.30 -36.41 20.17
CA ALA A 220 -16.23 -36.60 18.73
C ALA A 220 -14.87 -36.16 18.17
N ASP A 221 -14.27 -35.10 18.74
CA ASP A 221 -12.93 -34.65 18.36
C ASP A 221 -11.87 -35.67 18.71
N ILE A 222 -12.00 -36.39 19.83
CA ILE A 222 -11.05 -37.46 20.18
C ILE A 222 -11.03 -38.52 19.09
N THR A 223 -12.21 -38.91 18.61
CA THR A 223 -12.34 -39.90 17.53
C THR A 223 -11.70 -39.38 16.24
N CYS A 224 -11.95 -38.10 15.95
CA CYS A 224 -11.43 -37.42 14.79
C CYS A 224 -9.90 -37.28 14.80
N THR A 225 -9.31 -36.77 15.88
CA THR A 225 -7.86 -36.70 16.11
C THR A 225 -7.22 -38.07 15.99
N THR A 226 -7.86 -39.11 16.54
CA THR A 226 -7.37 -40.50 16.42
C THR A 226 -7.35 -40.96 14.95
N LEU A 227 -8.40 -40.67 14.17
CA LEU A 227 -8.44 -40.99 12.75
C LEU A 227 -7.36 -40.25 11.97
N ILE A 228 -7.15 -38.96 12.25
CA ILE A 228 -6.13 -38.13 11.60
C ILE A 228 -4.73 -38.65 11.93
N TYR A 229 -4.47 -39.00 13.19
CA TYR A 229 -3.19 -39.59 13.60
C TYR A 229 -2.86 -40.88 12.84
N PHE A 230 -3.81 -41.81 12.70
CA PHE A 230 -3.56 -43.10 12.06
C PHE A 230 -3.62 -43.07 10.53
N ASN A 231 -4.47 -42.23 9.95
CA ASN A 231 -4.81 -42.26 8.52
C ASN A 231 -4.41 -40.98 7.76
N GLY A 232 -3.87 -39.98 8.45
CA GLY A 232 -3.44 -38.71 7.88
C GLY A 232 -4.53 -37.63 7.82
N ALA A 233 -4.14 -36.44 7.36
CA ALA A 233 -5.03 -35.29 7.23
C ALA A 233 -6.23 -35.60 6.32
N GLY A 234 -7.42 -35.13 6.71
CA GLY A 234 -8.67 -35.37 5.98
C GLY A 234 -9.32 -36.74 6.23
N ALA A 235 -8.73 -37.59 7.08
CA ALA A 235 -9.35 -38.85 7.50
C ALA A 235 -10.63 -38.67 8.34
N CYS A 236 -10.84 -37.46 8.84
CA CYS A 236 -12.02 -37.06 9.56
C CYS A 236 -12.82 -36.09 8.70
N GLY A 237 -13.88 -36.58 8.07
CA GLY A 237 -14.76 -35.81 7.19
C GLY A 237 -15.76 -36.74 6.52
N ASN A 238 -16.95 -36.87 7.12
CA ASN A 238 -18.01 -37.86 6.82
C ASN A 238 -17.52 -39.32 6.66
#